data_AF-A0A1V4UTE0-F1
#
_entry.id   AF-A0A1V4UTE0-F1
#
_cell.length_a   1.000
_cell.length_b   1.000
_cell.length_c   1.000
_cell.angle_alpha   90.00
_cell.angle_beta   90.00
_cell.angle_gamma   90.00
#
_symmetry.space_group_name_H-M   'P 1'
#
loop_
_entity.id
_entity.type
_entity.pdbx_description
1 polymer ?
#
loop_
_entity_poly.entity_id
_entity_poly.type
_entity_poly.pdbx_seq_one_letter_code
_entity_poly.pdbx_strand_id
1 'polypeptide(L)'
;MKNLGPFRYDPPWLFFCASNHSTMDPEEKAMFADLIWLNAVIATELIQITENTSAILRKEPPPQSCLDEHRTLRNVALTIAERYRPGTGLKEHLVGHQ
;
A
#
# COMPACT_ATOMS: atom_id res chain seq x y z
N MET A 1 21.73 -48.24 -39.16
CA MET A 1 21.52 -46.82 -38.81
C MET A 1 20.37 -46.74 -37.83
N LYS A 2 20.62 -46.48 -36.55
CA LYS A 2 19.57 -46.24 -35.54
C LYS A 2 19.40 -44.73 -35.40
N ASN A 3 18.24 -44.20 -35.78
CA ASN A 3 17.87 -42.81 -35.56
C ASN A 3 17.82 -42.54 -34.05
N LEU A 4 18.80 -41.78 -33.56
CA LEU A 4 18.75 -41.19 -32.22
C LEU A 4 17.98 -39.87 -32.35
N GLY A 5 16.70 -39.88 -31.98
CA GLY A 5 15.93 -38.65 -31.81
C GLY A 5 16.58 -37.74 -30.75
N PRO A 6 16.25 -36.44 -30.74
CA PRO A 6 16.87 -35.50 -29.82
C PRO A 6 16.48 -35.88 -28.38
N PHE A 7 17.47 -36.33 -27.61
CA PHE A 7 17.36 -36.48 -26.16
C PHE A 7 17.16 -35.08 -25.57
N ARG A 8 15.89 -34.69 -25.33
CA ARG A 8 15.58 -33.57 -24.46
C ARG A 8 15.81 -34.02 -23.03
N TYR A 9 17.03 -33.87 -22.55
CA TYR A 9 17.28 -33.83 -21.11
C TYR A 9 16.79 -32.48 -20.62
N ASP A 10 15.53 -32.42 -20.19
CA ASP A 10 15.13 -31.31 -19.34
C ASP A 10 15.88 -31.46 -18.01
N PRO A 11 16.72 -30.48 -17.63
CA PRO A 11 17.49 -30.60 -16.41
C PRO A 11 16.58 -30.76 -15.18
N PRO A 12 16.95 -31.58 -14.18
CA PRO A 12 16.13 -31.84 -12.99
C PRO A 12 15.73 -30.56 -12.23
N TRP A 13 16.49 -29.48 -12.37
CA TRP A 13 16.20 -28.18 -11.76
C TRP A 13 15.01 -27.43 -12.39
N LEU A 14 14.60 -27.75 -13.63
CA LEU A 14 13.38 -27.18 -14.22
C LEU A 14 12.11 -27.62 -13.48
N PHE A 15 12.07 -28.85 -12.97
CA PHE A 15 10.98 -29.34 -12.12
C PHE A 15 10.98 -28.68 -10.73
N PHE A 16 12.15 -28.30 -10.22
CA PHE A 16 12.29 -27.63 -8.93
C PHE A 16 11.76 -26.19 -8.96
N CYS A 17 11.94 -25.46 -10.07
CA CYS A 17 11.37 -24.12 -10.25
C CYS A 17 9.85 -24.11 -10.47
N ALA A 18 9.30 -25.14 -11.12
CA ALA A 18 7.85 -25.24 -11.37
C ALA A 18 7.03 -25.60 -10.12
N SER A 19 7.68 -26.07 -9.05
CA SER A 19 7.01 -26.59 -7.85
C SER A 19 6.83 -25.55 -6.73
N ASN A 20 7.32 -24.31 -6.92
CA ASN A 20 7.24 -23.26 -5.91
C ASN A 20 6.39 -22.06 -6.37
N HIS A 21 5.27 -22.32 -7.07
CA HIS A 21 4.23 -21.33 -7.24
C HIS A 21 3.46 -21.18 -5.92
N SER A 22 4.04 -20.48 -4.95
CA SER A 22 3.28 -19.99 -3.79
C SER A 22 2.29 -18.97 -4.33
N THR A 23 1.05 -19.39 -4.55
CA THR A 23 -0.06 -18.45 -4.64
C THR A 23 -0.12 -17.73 -3.31
N MET A 24 0.13 -16.41 -3.32
CA MET A 24 0.05 -15.58 -2.13
C MET A 24 -1.29 -15.80 -1.44
N ASP A 25 -1.28 -15.94 -0.12
CA ASP A 25 -2.51 -16.24 0.59
C ASP A 25 -3.49 -15.03 0.53
N PRO A 26 -4.80 -15.26 0.73
CA PRO A 26 -5.78 -14.18 0.66
C PRO A 26 -5.58 -13.06 1.69
N GLU A 27 -5.06 -13.36 2.88
CA GLU A 27 -4.76 -12.41 3.95
C GLU A 27 -3.53 -11.57 3.60
N GLU A 28 -2.43 -12.19 3.17
CA GLU A 28 -1.25 -11.53 2.60
C GLU A 28 -1.66 -10.59 1.46
N LYS A 29 -2.53 -11.05 0.56
CA LYS A 29 -3.05 -10.23 -0.54
C LYS A 29 -3.81 -9.00 -0.04
N ALA A 30 -4.63 -9.16 1.00
CA ALA A 30 -5.37 -8.05 1.60
C ALA A 30 -4.41 -7.06 2.29
N MET A 31 -3.40 -7.56 3.01
CA MET A 31 -2.36 -6.73 3.63
C MET A 31 -1.58 -5.91 2.60
N PHE A 32 -1.19 -6.52 1.47
CA PHE A 32 -0.51 -5.78 0.40
C PHE A 32 -1.41 -4.74 -0.27
N ALA A 33 -2.69 -5.05 -0.47
CA ALA A 33 -3.65 -4.08 -1.01
C ALA A 33 -3.80 -2.87 -0.08
N ASP A 34 -3.96 -3.11 1.22
CA ASP A 34 -4.02 -2.05 2.23
C ASP A 34 -2.72 -1.24 2.29
N LEU A 35 -1.55 -1.89 2.18
CA LEU A 35 -0.24 -1.23 2.14
C LEU A 35 -0.08 -0.33 0.90
N ILE A 36 -0.49 -0.80 -0.27
CA ILE A 36 -0.45 0.00 -1.51
C ILE A 36 -1.37 1.21 -1.37
N TRP A 37 -2.58 1.01 -0.83
CA TRP A 37 -3.53 2.09 -0.61
C TRP A 37 -2.98 3.14 0.36
N LEU A 38 -2.42 2.72 1.50
CA LEU A 38 -1.81 3.63 2.47
C LEU A 38 -0.64 4.43 1.85
N ASN A 39 0.20 3.80 1.03
CA ASN A 39 1.28 4.49 0.33
C ASN A 39 0.76 5.53 -0.67
N ALA A 40 -0.32 5.22 -1.39
CA ALA A 40 -0.96 6.17 -2.29
C ALA A 40 -1.49 7.40 -1.52
N VAL A 41 -2.13 7.18 -0.38
CA VAL A 41 -2.59 8.28 0.50
C VAL A 41 -1.41 9.10 1.02
N ILE A 42 -0.35 8.47 1.55
CA ILE A 42 0.84 9.19 2.02
C ILE A 42 1.42 10.07 0.91
N ALA A 43 1.52 9.56 -0.32
CA ALA A 43 2.01 10.34 -1.45
C ALA A 43 1.14 11.57 -1.74
N THR A 44 -0.20 11.44 -1.71
CA THR A 44 -1.09 12.58 -1.95
C THR A 44 -1.09 13.58 -0.79
N GLU A 45 -0.99 13.13 0.47
CA GLU A 45 -0.86 14.00 1.64
C GLU A 45 0.45 14.82 1.61
N LEU A 46 1.56 14.21 1.17
CA LEU A 46 2.84 14.91 1.04
C LEU A 46 2.80 15.99 -0.05
N ILE A 47 2.12 15.71 -1.17
CA ILE A 47 1.86 16.71 -2.21
C ILE A 47 1.02 17.85 -1.61
N GLN A 48 -0.05 17.53 -0.86
CA GLN A 48 -0.89 18.54 -0.23
C GLN A 48 -0.11 19.43 0.75
N ILE A 49 0.79 18.86 1.56
CA ILE A 49 1.63 19.65 2.48
C ILE A 49 2.45 20.67 1.70
N THR A 50 2.97 20.29 0.53
CA THR A 50 3.72 21.19 -0.36
C THR A 50 2.82 22.30 -0.92
N GLU A 51 1.60 21.96 -1.35
CA GLU A 51 0.61 22.92 -1.85
C GLU A 51 0.14 23.90 -0.77
N ASN A 52 -0.17 23.39 0.42
CA ASN A 52 -0.57 24.21 1.58
C ASN A 52 0.56 25.15 1.99
N THR A 53 1.81 24.68 1.98
CA THR A 53 2.98 25.52 2.25
C THR A 53 3.10 26.65 1.21
N SER A 54 2.86 26.33 -0.07
CA SER A 54 2.81 27.33 -1.15
C SER A 54 1.66 28.34 -0.97
N ALA A 55 0.48 27.87 -0.54
CA ALA A 55 -0.70 28.71 -0.29
C ALA A 55 -0.49 29.67 0.89
N ILE A 56 0.18 29.23 1.96
CA ILE A 56 0.59 30.08 3.09
C ILE A 56 1.47 31.24 2.61
N LEU A 57 2.45 30.98 1.73
CA LEU A 57 3.28 32.03 1.15
C LEU A 57 2.47 33.05 0.32
N ARG A 58 1.37 32.59 -0.30
CA ARG A 58 0.44 33.41 -1.09
C ARG A 58 -0.67 34.05 -0.26
N LYS A 59 -0.78 33.71 1.03
CA LYS A 59 -1.82 34.16 1.98
C LYS A 59 -3.24 33.76 1.56
N GLU A 60 -3.38 32.60 0.93
CA GLU A 60 -4.69 32.03 0.58
C GLU A 60 -4.92 30.74 1.38
N PRO A 61 -6.08 30.58 2.03
CA PRO A 61 -6.38 29.35 2.77
C PRO A 61 -6.72 28.20 1.81
N PRO A 62 -6.46 26.93 2.20
CA PRO A 62 -6.90 25.78 1.44
C PRO A 62 -8.44 25.71 1.39
N PRO A 63 -9.03 25.18 0.31
CA PRO A 63 -10.48 24.99 0.20
C PRO A 63 -11.04 24.09 1.31
N GLN A 64 -12.25 24.36 1.79
CA GLN A 64 -12.88 23.54 2.83
C GLN A 64 -13.11 22.08 2.38
N SER A 65 -13.44 21.85 1.11
CA SER A 65 -13.65 20.51 0.56
C SER A 65 -12.40 19.64 0.69
N CYS A 66 -11.21 20.23 0.49
CA CYS A 66 -9.93 19.57 0.68
C CYS A 66 -9.79 19.08 2.13
N LEU A 67 -10.06 19.96 3.12
CA LEU A 67 -9.98 19.58 4.54
C LEU A 67 -10.90 18.40 4.91
N ASP A 68 -12.11 18.38 4.34
CA ASP A 68 -13.09 17.32 4.59
C ASP A 68 -12.70 15.98 3.93
N GLU A 69 -12.13 16.04 2.73
CA GLU A 69 -11.59 14.87 2.02
C GLU A 69 -10.40 14.27 2.78
N HIS A 70 -9.45 15.09 3.25
CA HIS A 70 -8.32 14.63 4.06
C HIS A 70 -8.76 13.98 5.37
N ARG A 71 -9.79 14.54 6.03
CA ARG A 71 -10.36 13.93 7.23
C ARG A 71 -10.94 12.54 6.94
N THR A 72 -11.58 12.39 5.78
CA THR A 72 -12.13 11.09 5.33
C THR A 72 -11.02 10.07 5.08
N LEU A 73 -9.97 10.44 4.34
CA LEU A 73 -8.81 9.57 4.08
C LEU A 73 -8.12 9.15 5.38
N ARG A 74 -7.93 10.09 6.33
CA ARG A 74 -7.36 9.80 7.65
C ARG A 74 -8.17 8.77 8.42
N ASN A 75 -9.50 8.88 8.42
CA ASN A 75 -10.37 7.93 9.12
C ASN A 75 -10.27 6.51 8.55
N VAL A 76 -10.16 6.40 7.22
CA VAL A 76 -9.93 5.10 6.56
C VAL A 76 -8.55 4.54 6.93
N ALA A 77 -7.50 5.36 6.89
CA ALA A 77 -6.15 4.93 7.28
C ALA A 77 -6.08 4.44 8.73
N LEU A 78 -6.75 5.12 9.66
CA LEU A 78 -6.88 4.70 11.05
C LEU A 78 -7.61 3.35 11.19
N THR A 79 -8.65 3.13 10.39
CA THR A 79 -9.39 1.86 10.38
C THR A 79 -8.51 0.70 9.90
N ILE A 80 -7.68 0.93 8.88
CA ILE A 80 -6.70 -0.05 8.40
C ILE A 80 -5.65 -0.33 9.48
N ALA A 81 -5.08 0.71 10.11
CA ALA A 81 -4.07 0.54 11.14
C ALA A 81 -4.60 -0.28 12.34
N GLU A 82 -5.81 0.04 12.81
CA GLU A 82 -6.44 -0.64 13.94
C GLU A 82 -6.76 -2.12 13.64
N ARG A 83 -7.09 -2.44 12.38
CA ARG A 83 -7.31 -3.82 11.93
C ARG A 83 -6.10 -4.71 12.19
N TYR A 84 -4.89 -4.20 11.89
CA TYR A 84 -3.66 -4.99 11.97
C TYR A 84 -2.96 -4.89 13.33
N ARG A 85 -3.12 -3.79 14.05
CA ARG A 85 -2.52 -3.61 15.38
C ARG A 85 -3.43 -2.77 16.29
N PRO A 86 -4.42 -3.40 16.93
CA PRO A 86 -5.37 -2.68 17.75
C PRO A 86 -4.76 -2.18 19.06
N GLY A 87 -5.38 -1.16 19.66
CA GLY A 87 -5.07 -0.67 21.01
C GLY A 87 -3.71 0.00 21.15
N THR A 88 -3.14 0.50 20.05
CA THR A 88 -1.82 1.15 20.06
C THR A 88 -1.84 2.59 20.57
N GLY A 89 -3.03 3.16 20.81
CA GLY A 89 -3.17 4.58 21.13
C GLY A 89 -3.01 5.50 19.91
N LEU A 90 -2.80 4.95 18.71
CA LEU A 90 -2.53 5.71 17.49
C LEU A 90 -3.70 6.62 17.11
N LYS A 91 -4.92 6.10 17.23
CA LYS A 91 -6.15 6.85 16.95
C LYS A 91 -6.30 8.02 17.90
N GLU A 92 -6.13 7.77 19.20
CA GLU A 92 -6.23 8.76 20.26
C GLU A 92 -5.18 9.87 20.08
N HIS A 93 -3.94 9.48 19.78
CA HIS A 93 -2.85 10.42 19.49
C HIS A 93 -3.18 11.33 18.30
N LEU A 94 -3.68 10.76 17.19
CA LEU A 94 -3.92 11.51 15.96
C LEU A 94 -5.16 12.41 16.01
N VAL A 95 -6.18 12.07 16.82
CA VAL A 95 -7.32 12.98 17.06
C VAL A 95 -6.87 14.29 17.73
N GLY A 96 -5.80 14.26 18.52
CA GLY A 96 -5.25 15.44 19.20
C GLY A 96 -4.46 16.41 18.31
N HIS A 97 -4.14 16.04 17.06
CA HIS A 97 -3.37 16.86 16.11
C HIS A 97 -4.25 17.58 15.08
N GLN A 98 -5.51 17.90 15.42
CA GLN A 98 -6.42 18.67 14.54
C GLN A 98 -6.12 20.17 14.55
#